data_AF-A0A9E5EE77-F1
#
_entry.id   AF-A0A9E5EE77-F1
#
_cell.length_a   1.000
_cell.length_b   1.000
_cell.length_c   1.000
_cell.angle_alpha   90.00
_cell.angle_beta   90.00
_cell.angle_gamma   90.00
#
_symmetry.space_group_name_H-M   'P 1'
#
loop_
_entity.id
_entity.type
_entity.pdbx_description
1 polymer ?
#
loop_
_entity_poly.entity_id
_entity_poly.type
_entity_poly.pdbx_seq_one_letter_code
_entity_poly.pdbx_strand_id
1 'polypeptide(L)'
;MYFIKPKFWDKKNNTFLSILLYPLSIIYYLISIIRKKTTITQKFSIPIICVGNIYVGGTGKTSAAIEIAKILNQSKKVCFLTKGYGRKS
;
A
#
# COMPACT_ATOMS: atom_id res chain seq x y z
N MET A 1 10.85 11.97 -2.63
CA MET A 1 11.06 11.71 -1.18
C MET A 1 10.68 10.26 -0.90
N TYR A 2 11.61 9.40 -0.53
CA TYR A 2 11.29 8.01 -0.20
C TYR A 2 10.80 7.93 1.26
N PHE A 3 9.59 7.40 1.48
CA PHE A 3 9.08 7.16 2.83
C PHE A 3 9.77 5.93 3.42
N ILE A 4 10.71 6.17 4.31
CA ILE A 4 11.42 5.13 5.07
C ILE A 4 10.61 4.84 6.34
N LYS A 5 10.43 3.57 6.68
CA LYS A 5 9.76 3.18 7.93
C LYS A 5 10.57 3.66 9.15
N PRO A 6 9.93 4.20 10.19
CA PRO A 6 10.65 4.66 11.36
C PRO A 6 11.15 3.47 12.20
N LYS A 7 12.36 3.58 12.76
CA LYS A 7 13.04 2.50 13.50
C LYS A 7 12.27 2.00 14.73
N PHE A 8 11.40 2.83 15.31
CA PHE A 8 10.63 2.44 16.49
C PHE A 8 9.51 1.42 16.19
N TRP A 9 9.13 1.23 14.92
CA TRP A 9 8.16 0.20 14.53
C TRP A 9 8.71 -1.23 14.68
N ASP A 10 10.03 -1.41 14.62
CA ASP A 10 10.67 -2.73 14.76
C ASP A 10 10.95 -3.10 16.21
N LYS A 11 10.76 -2.17 17.15
CA LYS A 11 11.04 -2.41 18.56
C LYS A 11 9.86 -3.14 19.20
N LYS A 12 10.16 -4.23 19.91
CA LYS A 12 9.15 -5.06 20.60
C LYS A 12 8.46 -4.32 21.77
N ASN A 13 9.11 -3.31 22.33
CA ASN A 13 8.60 -2.54 23.47
C ASN A 13 8.01 -1.20 23.02
N ASN A 14 6.96 -0.75 23.72
CA ASN A 14 6.34 0.55 23.49
C ASN A 14 7.34 1.67 23.83
N THR A 15 7.98 2.23 22.81
CA THR A 15 8.81 3.42 22.98
C THR A 15 7.96 4.64 23.30
N PHE A 16 8.53 5.61 24.02
CA PHE A 16 7.88 6.89 24.32
C PHE A 16 7.28 7.55 23.07
N LEU A 17 8.01 7.55 21.95
CA LEU A 17 7.54 8.11 20.69
C LEU A 17 6.33 7.34 20.11
N SER A 18 6.29 6.01 20.26
CA SER A 18 5.14 5.20 19.83
C SER A 18 3.89 5.52 20.64
N ILE A 19 4.03 5.72 21.95
CA ILE A 19 2.91 6.08 22.84
C ILE A 19 2.41 7.48 22.50
N LEU A 20 3.32 8.43 22.27
CA LEU A 20 2.99 9.79 21.88
C LEU A 20 2.22 9.87 20.55
N LEU A 21 2.58 9.02 19.58
CA LEU A 21 1.92 8.96 18.26
C LEU A 21 0.65 8.09 18.23
N TYR A 22 0.37 7.34 19.30
CA TYR A 22 -0.81 6.48 19.39
C TYR A 22 -2.14 7.22 19.18
N PRO A 23 -2.44 8.36 19.85
CA PRO A 23 -3.69 9.08 19.60
C PRO A 23 -3.85 9.51 18.13
N LEU A 24 -2.76 9.89 17.46
CA LEU A 24 -2.78 10.23 16.04
C LEU A 24 -3.12 9.01 15.16
N SER A 25 -2.65 7.81 15.54
CA SER A 25 -2.99 6.57 14.83
C SER A 25 -4.48 6.24 14.91
N ILE A 26 -5.14 6.50 16.05
CA ILE A 26 -6.59 6.31 16.22
C ILE A 26 -7.36 7.23 15.28
N ILE A 27 -6.98 8.52 15.24
CA ILE A 27 -7.59 9.50 14.33
C ILE A 27 -7.44 9.05 12.87
N TYR A 28 -6.23 8.64 12.48
CA TYR A 28 -5.97 8.13 11.13
C TYR A 28 -6.81 6.88 10.81
N TYR A 29 -6.96 5.98 11.76
CA TYR A 29 -7.78 4.78 11.61
C TYR A 29 -9.26 5.11 11.39
N LEU A 30 -9.81 6.05 12.17
CA LEU A 30 -11.18 6.54 11.99
C LEU A 30 -11.39 7.16 10.59
N ILE A 31 -10.46 8.00 10.14
CA ILE A 31 -10.49 8.58 8.78
C ILE A 31 -10.47 7.47 7.72
N SER A 32 -9.66 6.42 7.91
CA SER A 32 -9.59 5.29 6.99
C SER A 32 -10.91 4.51 6.91
N ILE A 33 -11.61 4.33 8.04
CA ILE A 33 -12.94 3.69 8.06
C ILE A 33 -13.95 4.53 7.30
N ILE A 34 -13.98 5.84 7.56
CA ILE A 34 -14.90 6.77 6.88
C ILE A 34 -14.64 6.73 5.37
N ARG A 35 -13.38 6.86 4.96
CA ARG A 35 -13.00 6.78 3.54
C ARG A 35 -13.42 5.47 2.89
N LYS A 36 -13.28 4.33 3.58
CA LYS A 36 -13.72 3.03 3.05
C LYS A 36 -15.24 3.00 2.82
N LYS A 37 -16.03 3.63 3.70
CA LYS A 37 -17.50 3.71 3.56
C LYS A 37 -17.94 4.68 2.47
N THR A 38 -17.21 5.77 2.25
CA THR A 38 -17.57 6.80 1.25
C THR A 38 -16.99 6.57 -0.14
N THR A 39 -16.09 5.60 -0.32
CA THR A 39 -15.48 5.31 -1.62
C THR A 39 -16.48 4.61 -2.54
N ILE A 40 -16.76 5.24 -3.69
CA ILE A 40 -17.58 4.66 -4.76
C ILE A 40 -16.72 3.63 -5.52
N THR A 41 -17.23 2.41 -5.66
CA THR A 41 -16.56 1.36 -6.42
C THR A 41 -16.92 1.45 -7.90
N GLN A 42 -15.91 1.35 -8.76
CA GLN A 42 -16.10 1.24 -10.20
C GLN A 42 -15.80 -0.19 -10.64
N LYS A 43 -16.68 -0.75 -11.46
CA LYS A 43 -16.48 -2.06 -12.08
C LYS A 43 -15.95 -1.86 -13.49
N PHE A 44 -14.97 -2.67 -13.84
CA PHE A 44 -14.38 -2.70 -15.17
C PHE A 44 -14.67 -4.05 -15.81
N SER A 45 -14.74 -4.09 -17.14
CA SER A 45 -14.95 -5.32 -17.92
C SER A 45 -13.72 -6.23 -17.97
N ILE A 46 -12.56 -5.72 -17.54
CA ILE A 46 -11.30 -6.46 -17.48
C ILE A 46 -11.00 -6.94 -16.05
N PRO A 47 -10.33 -8.10 -15.89
CA PRO A 47 -9.88 -8.54 -14.58
C PRO A 47 -8.79 -7.62 -14.04
N ILE A 48 -8.90 -7.26 -12.76
CA ILE A 48 -7.96 -6.36 -12.07
C ILE A 48 -7.40 -7.10 -10.85
N ILE A 49 -6.06 -7.09 -10.73
CA ILE A 49 -5.36 -7.63 -9.56
C ILE A 49 -4.66 -6.47 -8.84
N CYS A 50 -5.05 -6.24 -7.59
CA CYS A 50 -4.43 -5.22 -6.74
C CYS A 50 -3.28 -5.84 -5.94
N VAL A 51 -2.03 -5.44 -6.24
CA VAL A 51 -0.84 -5.85 -5.48
C VAL A 51 -0.44 -4.74 -4.52
N GLY A 52 -0.55 -5.00 -3.22
CA GLY A 52 -0.29 -4.03 -2.16
C GLY A 52 0.29 -4.66 -0.89
N ASN A 53 0.54 -3.85 0.13
CA ASN A 53 0.97 -4.31 1.45
C ASN A 53 0.44 -3.34 2.52
N ILE A 54 0.30 -3.83 3.75
CA ILE A 54 -0.10 -3.07 4.93
C ILE A 54 1.06 -2.24 5.53
N TYR A 55 2.32 -2.59 5.24
CA TYR A 55 3.49 -1.86 5.74
C TYR A 55 4.11 -0.90 4.71
N VAL A 56 4.58 0.24 5.23
CA VAL A 56 5.38 1.24 4.51
C VAL A 56 6.81 0.73 4.32
N GLY A 57 7.38 0.99 3.14
CA GLY A 57 8.73 0.58 2.78
C GLY A 57 8.78 -0.55 1.74
N GLY A 58 9.99 -1.07 1.53
CA GLY A 58 10.31 -2.11 0.56
C GLY A 58 9.93 -3.49 1.05
N THR A 59 8.68 -3.90 0.80
CA THR A 59 8.12 -5.17 1.29
C THR A 59 7.83 -6.16 0.16
N GLY A 60 8.66 -6.15 -0.89
CA GLY A 60 8.54 -7.10 -2.01
C GLY A 60 7.33 -6.92 -2.94
N LYS A 61 6.49 -5.89 -2.74
CA LYS A 61 5.29 -5.62 -3.56
C LYS A 61 5.59 -5.63 -5.07
N THR A 62 6.67 -4.99 -5.48
CA THR A 62 7.08 -4.91 -6.89
C THR A 62 7.53 -6.26 -7.44
N SER A 63 8.35 -7.01 -6.68
CA SER A 63 8.78 -8.35 -7.08
C SER A 63 7.57 -9.30 -7.22
N ALA A 64 6.64 -9.26 -6.26
CA ALA A 64 5.40 -10.03 -6.34
C ALA A 64 4.56 -9.66 -7.57
N ALA A 65 4.42 -8.36 -7.88
CA ALA A 65 3.69 -7.90 -9.05
C ALA A 65 4.34 -8.37 -10.36
N ILE A 66 5.68 -8.38 -10.44
CA ILE A 66 6.44 -8.88 -11.59
C ILE A 66 6.22 -10.39 -11.78
N GLU A 67 6.29 -11.18 -10.71
CA GLU A 67 6.06 -12.63 -10.79
C GLU A 67 4.62 -12.96 -11.22
N ILE A 68 3.62 -12.27 -10.66
CA ILE A 68 2.22 -12.41 -11.08
C ILE A 68 2.08 -12.10 -12.58
N ALA A 69 2.70 -11.01 -13.05
CA ALA A 69 2.66 -10.67 -14.46
C ALA A 69 3.34 -11.72 -15.34
N LYS A 70 4.49 -12.27 -14.95
CA LYS A 70 5.17 -13.34 -15.70
C LYS A 70 4.28 -14.56 -15.90
N ILE A 71 3.60 -15.00 -14.84
CA ILE A 71 2.67 -16.13 -14.89
C ILE A 71 1.51 -15.83 -15.85
N LEU A 72 0.92 -14.63 -15.77
CA LEU A 72 -0.27 -14.28 -16.56
C LEU A 72 0.07 -13.92 -18.01
N ASN A 73 1.27 -13.41 -18.29
CA ASN A 73 1.67 -12.98 -19.63
C ASN A 73 1.79 -14.15 -20.63
N GLN A 74 1.77 -15.39 -20.14
CA GLN A 74 1.70 -16.59 -20.97
C GLN A 74 0.33 -16.76 -21.67
N SER A 75 -0.74 -16.16 -21.13
CA SER A 75 -2.12 -16.37 -21.62
C SER A 75 -2.94 -15.08 -21.78
N LYS A 76 -2.50 -13.96 -21.22
CA LYS A 76 -3.21 -12.68 -21.22
C LYS A 76 -2.25 -11.53 -21.45
N LYS A 77 -2.71 -10.45 -22.08
CA LYS A 77 -1.97 -9.18 -22.12
C LYS A 77 -2.06 -8.51 -20.75
N VAL A 78 -0.92 -8.31 -20.10
CA VAL A 78 -0.84 -7.71 -18.77
C VAL A 78 -0.39 -6.25 -18.89
N CYS A 79 -0.99 -5.36 -18.10
CA CYS A 79 -0.57 -3.97 -17.96
C CYS A 79 -0.44 -3.61 -16.47
N PHE A 80 0.58 -2.82 -16.13
CA PHE A 80 0.76 -2.30 -14.78
C PHE A 80 0.17 -0.89 -14.65
N LEU A 81 -0.76 -0.72 -13.72
CA LEU A 81 -1.20 0.59 -13.27
C LEU A 81 -0.43 0.98 -12.00
N THR A 82 0.37 2.04 -12.08
CA THR A 82 1.15 2.54 -10.93
C THR A 82 0.72 3.94 -10.56
N LYS A 83 0.92 4.32 -9.29
CA LYS A 83 0.59 5.68 -8.79
C LYS A 83 1.53 6.77 -9.34
N GLY A 84 2.69 6.42 -9.89
CA GLY A 84 3.66 7.40 -10.38
C GLY A 84 4.28 8.30 -9.29
N TYR A 85 4.41 7.80 -8.06
CA TYR A 85 4.85 8.59 -6.91
C TYR A 85 6.24 9.23 -7.16
N GLY A 86 6.31 10.57 -7.10
CA GLY A 86 7.54 11.33 -7.32
C GLY A 86 7.89 11.63 -8.78
N ARG A 87 7.03 11.30 -9.75
CA ARG A 87 7.21 11.70 -11.16
C ARG A 87 6.92 13.18 -11.35
N LYS A 88 7.66 13.82 -12.25
CA LYS A 88 7.38 15.19 -12.74
C LYS A 88 6.39 15.19 -13.92
N SER A 89 6.29 14.06 -14.63
CA SER A 89 5.36 13.78 -15.74
C SER A 89 5.18 12.28 -15.92
#